data_AF-A0A1F7LJ86-F1
#
_entry.id   AF-A0A1F7LJ86-F1
#
_cell.length_a   1.000
_cell.length_b   1.000
_cell.length_c   1.000
_cell.angle_alpha   90.00
_cell.angle_beta   90.00
_cell.angle_gamma   90.00
#
_symmetry.space_group_name_H-M   'P 1'
#
loop_
_entity.id
_entity.type
_entity.pdbx_description
1 polymer ?
#
loop_
_entity_poly.entity_id
_entity_poly.type
_entity_poly.pdbx_seq_one_letter_code
_entity_poly.pdbx_strand_id
1 'polypeptide(L)'
;MVVAVMTLGCSQGPSGTAAVIEDKTYTVTPASVKVKAGMVTGEVTEMKVTERVEKGSGRVVSPAKLTGTLKLTNTSANQTVRLVAGKILYIDAQGQPIKLEEARTEPTVKFATYGKEQLDPGQDAIQSLDVEFPAEALKAKKLREIRLELAYIPSPYREETVNFIVSIGEGK
;
A
#
# COMPACT_ATOMS: atom_id res chain seq x y z
N MET A 1 -59.01 34.02 32.71
CA MET A 1 -57.79 33.99 31.88
C MET A 1 -57.67 32.58 31.32
N VAL A 2 -57.70 32.45 29.99
CA VAL A 2 -57.65 31.17 29.27
C VAL A 2 -56.19 30.89 28.91
N VAL A 3 -55.69 29.68 29.17
CA VAL A 3 -54.40 29.22 28.64
C VAL A 3 -54.61 27.88 27.98
N ALA A 4 -54.54 27.89 26.65
CA ALA A 4 -54.61 26.70 25.80
C ALA A 4 -53.22 26.05 25.71
N VAL A 5 -53.16 24.73 25.92
CA VAL A 5 -51.94 23.93 25.79
C VAL A 5 -51.92 23.36 24.37
N MET A 6 -51.01 23.85 23.52
CA MET A 6 -50.77 23.27 22.20
C MET A 6 -49.69 22.20 22.29
N THR A 7 -50.07 20.95 22.09
CA THR A 7 -49.15 19.83 21.90
C THR A 7 -48.64 19.85 20.46
N LEU A 8 -47.43 20.36 20.25
CA LEU A 8 -46.71 20.22 18.98
C LEU A 8 -46.22 18.77 18.85
N GLY A 9 -46.91 17.99 18.02
CA GLY A 9 -46.45 16.67 17.60
C GLY A 9 -45.24 16.82 16.69
N CYS A 10 -44.10 16.24 17.09
CA CYS A 10 -42.95 16.06 16.21
C CYS A 10 -43.33 15.09 15.08
N SER A 11 -43.58 15.61 13.88
CA SER A 11 -43.64 14.79 12.68
C SER A 11 -42.23 14.26 12.38
N GLN A 12 -42.00 12.97 12.64
CA GLN A 12 -40.89 12.26 12.04
C GLN A 12 -41.13 12.23 10.53
N GLY A 13 -40.41 13.09 9.79
CA GLY A 13 -40.40 13.03 8.33
C GLY A 13 -39.92 11.64 7.86
N PRO A 14 -40.36 11.19 6.67
CA PRO A 14 -40.05 9.86 6.19
C PRO A 14 -38.53 9.67 6.13
N SER A 15 -38.02 8.76 6.96
CA SER A 15 -36.64 8.32 6.92
C SER A 15 -36.46 7.57 5.59
N GLY A 16 -35.89 8.24 4.59
CA GLY A 16 -35.50 7.60 3.34
C GLY A 16 -34.65 6.37 3.63
N THR A 17 -34.96 5.24 3.00
CA THR A 17 -34.15 4.02 3.08
C THR A 17 -32.71 4.35 2.70
N ALA A 18 -31.77 4.09 3.61
CA ALA A 18 -30.35 4.29 3.34
C ALA A 18 -29.92 3.47 2.11
N ALA A 19 -29.18 4.10 1.20
CA ALA A 19 -28.67 3.43 0.01
C ALA A 19 -27.75 2.27 0.42
N VAL A 20 -27.95 1.09 -0.18
CA VAL A 20 -27.10 -0.08 0.06
C VAL A 20 -25.76 0.15 -0.61
N ILE A 21 -24.66 0.02 0.14
CA ILE A 21 -23.28 0.19 -0.37
C ILE A 21 -22.67 -1.18 -0.62
N GLU A 22 -22.02 -1.36 -1.77
CA GLU A 22 -21.30 -2.58 -2.14
C GLU A 22 -19.85 -2.30 -2.60
N ASP A 23 -19.00 -3.31 -2.46
CA ASP A 23 -17.60 -3.24 -2.89
C ASP A 23 -17.46 -3.77 -4.32
N LYS A 24 -17.13 -2.89 -5.24
CA LYS A 24 -16.81 -3.24 -6.62
C LYS A 24 -15.33 -3.58 -6.73
N THR A 25 -15.04 -4.83 -7.11
CA THR A 25 -13.67 -5.34 -7.24
C THR A 25 -13.26 -5.42 -8.71
N TYR A 26 -12.07 -4.92 -9.02
CA TYR A 26 -11.44 -5.02 -10.33
C TYR A 26 -10.23 -5.94 -10.24
N THR A 27 -10.15 -6.92 -11.16
CA THR A 27 -9.04 -7.86 -11.26
C THR A 27 -7.78 -7.15 -11.77
N VAL A 28 -6.65 -7.36 -11.09
CA VAL A 28 -5.33 -6.91 -11.54
C VAL A 28 -4.61 -8.09 -12.18
N THR A 29 -4.01 -7.90 -13.36
CA THR A 29 -3.29 -8.94 -14.08
C THR A 29 -1.94 -8.41 -14.56
N PRO A 30 -0.84 -9.15 -14.34
CA PRO A 30 -0.76 -10.46 -13.67
C PRO A 30 -1.05 -10.39 -12.16
N ALA A 31 -1.39 -11.52 -11.54
CA ALA A 31 -1.74 -11.59 -10.12
C ALA A 31 -0.52 -11.40 -9.19
N SER A 32 0.69 -11.64 -9.71
CA SER A 32 1.94 -11.29 -9.06
C SER A 32 2.97 -10.75 -10.05
N VAL A 33 3.86 -9.89 -9.55
CA VAL A 33 4.93 -9.25 -10.33
C VAL A 33 6.21 -9.22 -9.51
N LYS A 34 7.31 -9.68 -10.11
CA LYS A 34 8.65 -9.48 -9.53
C LYS A 34 9.16 -8.08 -9.85
N VAL A 35 9.76 -7.42 -8.88
CA VAL A 35 10.33 -6.07 -9.00
C VAL A 35 11.81 -6.08 -8.63
N LYS A 36 12.58 -5.15 -9.21
CA LYS A 36 14.00 -4.96 -8.89
C LYS A 36 14.37 -3.48 -8.94
N ALA A 37 15.03 -3.00 -7.90
CA ALA A 37 15.53 -1.64 -7.76
C ALA A 37 16.95 -1.66 -7.17
N GLY A 38 17.96 -1.66 -8.03
CA GLY A 38 19.36 -1.77 -7.61
C GLY A 38 19.63 -3.04 -6.82
N MET A 39 19.95 -2.89 -5.52
CA MET A 39 20.29 -3.97 -4.59
C MET A 39 19.09 -4.65 -3.94
N VAL A 40 17.89 -4.09 -4.14
CA VAL A 40 16.65 -4.61 -3.59
C VAL A 40 15.88 -5.32 -4.70
N THR A 41 15.51 -6.57 -4.46
CA THR A 41 14.51 -7.28 -5.27
C THR A 41 13.21 -7.37 -4.51
N GLY A 42 12.13 -7.75 -5.18
CA GLY A 42 10.87 -7.94 -4.50
C GLY A 42 9.81 -8.62 -5.34
N GLU A 43 8.65 -8.78 -4.73
CA GLU A 43 7.46 -9.30 -5.37
C GLU A 43 6.24 -8.55 -4.84
N VAL A 44 5.33 -8.19 -5.75
CA VAL A 44 4.00 -7.70 -5.43
C VAL A 44 3.01 -8.82 -5.68
N THR A 45 2.22 -9.18 -4.68
CA THR A 45 1.22 -10.24 -4.74
C THR A 45 -0.13 -9.74 -4.23
N GLU A 46 -1.17 -10.57 -4.40
CA GLU A 46 -2.51 -10.34 -3.81
C GLU A 46 -3.12 -8.99 -4.21
N MET A 47 -2.75 -8.50 -5.40
CA MET A 47 -3.18 -7.19 -5.87
C MET A 47 -4.69 -7.18 -6.12
N LYS A 48 -5.37 -6.19 -5.56
CA LYS A 48 -6.80 -5.98 -5.75
C LYS A 48 -7.07 -4.48 -5.87
N VAL A 49 -7.89 -4.10 -6.83
CA VAL A 49 -8.43 -2.73 -6.89
C VAL A 49 -9.89 -2.79 -6.45
N THR A 50 -10.24 -1.98 -5.45
CA THR A 50 -11.60 -1.94 -4.91
C THR A 50 -12.12 -0.51 -4.83
N GLU A 51 -13.40 -0.34 -5.16
CA GLU A 51 -14.14 0.92 -5.09
C GLU A 51 -15.48 0.65 -4.39
N ARG A 52 -15.95 1.56 -3.53
CA ARG A 52 -17.25 1.38 -2.86
C ARG A 52 -18.29 2.19 -3.59
N VAL A 53 -19.38 1.55 -3.99
CA VAL A 53 -20.46 2.17 -4.78
C VAL A 53 -21.82 1.92 -4.16
N GLU A 54 -22.76 2.82 -4.41
CA GLU A 54 -24.17 2.56 -4.13
C GLU A 54 -24.73 1.53 -5.11
N LYS A 55 -25.37 0.50 -4.55
CA LYS A 55 -26.04 -0.53 -5.30
C LYS A 55 -27.21 0.06 -6.09
N GLY A 56 -27.22 -0.19 -7.40
CA GLY A 56 -28.27 0.28 -8.32
C GLY A 56 -27.92 1.61 -9.02
N SER A 57 -27.49 2.65 -8.27
CA SER A 57 -27.11 3.94 -8.87
C SER A 57 -25.68 3.92 -9.43
N GLY A 58 -24.80 3.08 -8.88
CA GLY A 58 -23.38 3.04 -9.23
C GLY A 58 -22.61 4.28 -8.75
N ARG A 59 -23.22 5.14 -7.93
CA ARG A 59 -22.58 6.33 -7.39
C ARG A 59 -21.39 5.92 -6.51
N VAL A 60 -20.22 6.49 -6.78
CA VAL A 60 -19.01 6.24 -5.98
C VAL A 60 -19.18 6.85 -4.59
N VAL A 61 -19.03 6.01 -3.58
CA VAL A 61 -19.07 6.37 -2.14
C VAL A 61 -17.66 6.48 -1.59
N SER A 62 -16.78 5.56 -1.98
CA SER A 62 -15.34 5.62 -1.69
C SER A 62 -14.57 5.39 -2.98
N PRO A 63 -13.65 6.31 -3.35
CA PRO A 63 -12.83 6.16 -4.54
C PRO A 63 -11.95 4.90 -4.47
N ALA A 64 -11.47 4.49 -5.64
CA ALA A 64 -10.73 3.26 -5.80
C ALA A 64 -9.39 3.25 -5.05
N LYS A 65 -9.05 2.09 -4.52
CA LYS A 65 -7.77 1.82 -3.85
C LYS A 65 -7.15 0.55 -4.40
N LEU A 66 -5.82 0.57 -4.54
CA LEU A 66 -5.01 -0.61 -4.79
C LEU A 66 -4.53 -1.16 -3.44
N THR A 67 -4.90 -2.40 -3.16
CA THR A 67 -4.36 -3.19 -2.05
C THR A 67 -3.49 -4.32 -2.55
N GLY A 68 -2.55 -4.77 -1.72
CA GLY A 68 -1.73 -5.95 -2.00
C GLY A 68 -0.63 -6.14 -0.98
N THR A 69 0.27 -7.07 -1.27
CA THR A 69 1.41 -7.40 -0.42
C THR A 69 2.70 -7.14 -1.20
N LEU A 70 3.58 -6.29 -0.67
CA LEU A 70 4.91 -6.02 -1.20
C LEU A 70 5.95 -6.71 -0.33
N LYS A 71 6.63 -7.71 -0.89
CA LYS A 71 7.82 -8.32 -0.31
C LYS A 71 9.07 -7.69 -0.94
N LEU A 72 10.02 -7.26 -0.13
CA LEU A 72 11.31 -6.73 -0.56
C LEU A 72 12.44 -7.55 0.09
N THR A 73 13.52 -7.79 -0.65
CA THR A 73 14.70 -8.54 -0.22
C THR A 73 15.95 -7.74 -0.53
N ASN A 74 16.86 -7.60 0.43
CA ASN A 74 18.20 -7.07 0.16
C ASN A 74 19.08 -8.18 -0.42
N THR A 75 19.44 -8.05 -1.70
CA THR A 75 20.27 -9.02 -2.43
C THR A 75 21.74 -8.64 -2.52
N SER A 76 22.17 -7.57 -1.84
CA SER A 76 23.59 -7.25 -1.75
C SER A 76 24.30 -8.27 -0.86
N ALA A 77 25.60 -8.47 -1.10
CA ALA A 77 26.42 -9.38 -0.31
C ALA A 77 27.02 -8.72 0.94
N ASN A 78 27.13 -7.39 0.95
CA ASN A 78 27.95 -6.64 1.91
C ASN A 78 27.41 -5.25 2.21
N GLN A 79 26.12 -5.00 1.96
CA GLN A 79 25.49 -3.75 2.34
C GLN A 79 24.21 -4.01 3.11
N THR A 80 23.98 -3.23 4.15
CA THR A 80 22.68 -3.08 4.76
C THR A 80 21.91 -2.03 3.96
N VAL A 81 20.61 -2.25 3.75
CA VAL A 81 19.71 -1.31 3.09
C VAL A 81 18.73 -0.75 4.10
N ARG A 82 18.67 0.57 4.24
CA ARG A 82 17.59 1.26 4.96
C ARG A 82 16.56 1.81 3.99
N LEU A 83 15.37 1.23 3.97
CA LEU A 83 14.22 1.69 3.19
C LEU A 83 13.75 3.06 3.71
N VAL A 84 13.60 4.02 2.80
CA VAL A 84 13.20 5.40 3.15
C VAL A 84 11.76 5.67 2.71
N ALA A 85 11.49 5.48 1.42
CA ALA A 85 10.19 5.79 0.84
C ALA A 85 9.90 4.92 -0.37
N GLY A 86 8.63 4.58 -0.57
CA GLY A 86 8.14 3.95 -1.78
C GLY A 86 7.04 4.81 -2.38
N LYS A 87 7.00 4.93 -3.69
CA LYS A 87 5.94 5.64 -4.41
C LYS A 87 5.39 4.75 -5.51
N ILE A 88 4.07 4.66 -5.60
CA ILE A 88 3.39 3.99 -6.69
C ILE A 88 2.99 5.05 -7.72
N LEU A 89 3.31 4.78 -8.98
CA LEU A 89 2.90 5.58 -10.13
C LEU A 89 2.06 4.72 -11.07
N TYR A 90 0.94 5.26 -11.51
CA TYR A 90 0.08 4.65 -12.51
C TYR A 90 0.45 5.24 -13.87
N ILE A 91 0.85 4.41 -14.81
CA ILE A 91 1.37 4.86 -16.10
C ILE A 91 0.37 4.50 -17.19
N ASP A 92 0.04 5.46 -18.04
CA ASP A 92 -0.88 5.26 -19.14
C ASP A 92 -0.26 4.57 -20.35
N ALA A 93 -1.09 4.30 -21.35
CA ALA A 93 -0.66 3.72 -22.63
C ALA A 93 0.45 4.54 -23.33
N GLN A 94 0.47 5.86 -23.14
CA GLN A 94 1.45 6.79 -23.70
C GLN A 94 2.75 6.85 -22.88
N GLY A 95 2.79 6.18 -21.71
CA GLY A 95 3.94 6.22 -20.80
C GLY A 95 3.95 7.41 -19.85
N GLN A 96 2.85 8.14 -19.75
CA GLN A 96 2.73 9.29 -18.86
C GLN A 96 2.09 8.90 -17.53
N PRO A 97 2.46 9.56 -16.42
CA PRO A 97 1.77 9.38 -15.15
C PRO A 97 0.29 9.80 -15.24
N ILE A 98 -0.60 8.91 -14.81
CA ILE A 98 -2.02 9.20 -14.60
C ILE A 98 -2.14 9.96 -13.29
N LYS A 99 -2.64 11.19 -13.35
CA LYS A 99 -2.85 12.03 -12.17
C LYS A 99 -3.99 11.46 -11.31
N LEU A 100 -3.80 11.52 -10.00
CA LEU A 100 -4.90 11.37 -9.07
C LEU A 100 -5.85 12.57 -9.18
N GLU A 101 -7.09 12.36 -8.77
CA GLU A 101 -8.06 13.43 -8.61
C GLU A 101 -7.56 14.48 -7.61
N GLU A 102 -8.06 15.71 -7.71
CA GLU A 102 -7.68 16.79 -6.81
C GLU A 102 -7.92 16.43 -5.33
N ALA A 103 -7.09 16.96 -4.44
CA ALA A 103 -7.11 16.71 -2.99
C ALA A 103 -6.80 15.27 -2.53
N ARG A 104 -6.38 14.38 -3.44
CA ARG A 104 -5.94 13.02 -3.08
C ARG A 104 -4.49 13.02 -2.61
N THR A 105 -4.19 12.18 -1.61
CA THR A 105 -2.83 12.00 -1.10
C THR A 105 -2.03 11.20 -2.11
N GLU A 106 -0.75 11.53 -2.29
CA GLU A 106 0.12 10.75 -3.17
C GLU A 106 0.16 9.27 -2.75
N PRO A 107 0.22 8.31 -3.70
CA PRO A 107 0.21 6.89 -3.38
C PRO A 107 1.59 6.44 -2.88
N THR A 108 1.88 6.72 -1.62
CA THR A 108 3.15 6.40 -0.96
C THR A 108 3.08 5.13 -0.12
N VAL A 109 4.11 4.31 -0.18
CA VAL A 109 4.33 3.15 0.70
C VAL A 109 5.13 3.60 1.92
N LYS A 110 4.57 3.37 3.11
CA LYS A 110 5.21 3.74 4.38
C LYS A 110 5.99 2.56 4.93
N PHE A 111 7.30 2.72 5.09
CA PHE A 111 8.19 1.72 5.71
C PHE A 111 8.39 1.94 7.23
N ALA A 112 7.59 2.84 7.83
CA ALA A 112 7.81 3.51 9.10
C ALA A 112 7.66 2.66 10.38
N THR A 113 7.82 1.34 10.31
CA THR A 113 7.85 0.53 11.52
C THR A 113 9.30 0.36 11.97
N TYR A 114 9.64 0.98 13.11
CA TYR A 114 10.98 0.92 13.71
C TYR A 114 11.49 -0.53 13.72
N GLY A 115 12.63 -0.78 13.08
CA GLY A 115 13.26 -2.11 12.95
C GLY A 115 12.89 -2.93 11.71
N LYS A 116 11.93 -2.51 10.86
CA LYS A 116 11.62 -3.16 9.57
C LYS A 116 12.08 -2.37 8.33
N GLU A 117 12.61 -1.17 8.56
CA GLU A 117 13.21 -0.34 7.53
C GLU A 117 14.62 -0.80 7.16
N GLN A 118 15.32 -1.49 8.07
CA GLN A 118 16.65 -2.02 7.82
C GLN A 118 16.58 -3.45 7.32
N LEU A 119 17.33 -3.72 6.26
CA LEU A 119 17.50 -5.05 5.65
C LEU A 119 19.00 -5.33 5.56
N ASP A 120 19.52 -6.23 6.38
CA ASP A 120 20.88 -6.76 6.20
C ASP A 120 20.94 -7.69 4.97
N PRO A 121 22.13 -8.06 4.46
CA PRO A 121 22.26 -8.99 3.34
C PRO A 121 21.38 -10.25 3.49
N GLY A 122 20.53 -10.50 2.50
CA GLY A 122 19.62 -11.65 2.46
C GLY A 122 18.32 -11.50 3.26
N GLN A 123 18.11 -10.40 4.00
CA GLN A 123 16.88 -10.20 4.76
C GLN A 123 15.70 -9.72 3.91
N ASP A 124 14.51 -10.07 4.39
CA ASP A 124 13.22 -9.73 3.79
C ASP A 124 12.43 -8.72 4.64
N ALA A 125 11.71 -7.80 3.99
CA ALA A 125 10.62 -7.04 4.57
C ALA A 125 9.31 -7.29 3.82
N ILE A 126 8.20 -7.38 4.56
CA ILE A 126 6.85 -7.47 4.00
C ILE A 126 6.09 -6.22 4.41
N GLN A 127 5.46 -5.57 3.44
CA GLN A 127 4.65 -4.37 3.60
C GLN A 127 3.30 -4.55 2.95
N SER A 128 2.25 -4.06 3.62
CA SER A 128 0.94 -3.95 3.00
C SER A 128 0.90 -2.72 2.10
N LEU A 129 0.39 -2.89 0.89
CA LEU A 129 0.00 -1.80 0.01
C LEU A 129 -1.47 -1.48 0.31
N ASP A 130 -1.74 -0.22 0.59
CA ASP A 130 -3.08 0.39 0.60
C ASP A 130 -2.89 1.82 0.12
N VAL A 131 -3.03 2.00 -1.20
CA VAL A 131 -2.71 3.27 -1.87
C VAL A 131 -3.84 3.69 -2.80
N GLU A 132 -3.98 5.01 -2.97
CA GLU A 132 -5.03 5.59 -3.79
C GLU A 132 -4.85 5.23 -5.27
N PHE A 133 -5.95 4.86 -5.93
CA PHE A 133 -5.95 4.46 -7.34
C PHE A 133 -6.77 5.46 -8.18
N PRO A 134 -6.22 6.00 -9.28
CA PRO A 134 -6.91 7.01 -10.09
C PRO A 134 -8.09 6.38 -10.83
N ALA A 135 -9.26 7.01 -10.78
CA ALA A 135 -10.46 6.52 -11.46
C ALA A 135 -10.27 6.43 -12.99
N GLU A 136 -9.43 7.29 -13.57
CA GLU A 136 -9.08 7.24 -14.99
C GLU A 136 -8.43 5.91 -15.38
N ALA A 137 -7.67 5.28 -14.47
CA ALA A 137 -7.02 4.00 -14.71
C ALA A 137 -7.98 2.80 -14.72
N LEU A 138 -9.21 2.96 -14.21
CA LEU A 138 -10.27 1.94 -14.28
C LEU A 138 -10.87 1.80 -15.67
N LYS A 139 -10.68 2.81 -16.54
CA LYS A 139 -11.20 2.78 -17.90
C LYS A 139 -10.39 1.82 -18.76
N ALA A 140 -11.08 1.12 -19.65
CA ALA A 140 -10.47 0.12 -20.52
C ALA A 140 -9.27 0.70 -21.27
N LYS A 141 -8.13 -0.02 -21.21
CA LYS A 141 -6.87 0.31 -21.91
C LYS A 141 -6.20 1.62 -21.49
N LYS A 142 -6.64 2.26 -20.39
CA LYS A 142 -5.98 3.47 -19.87
C LYS A 142 -4.71 3.15 -19.10
N LEU A 143 -4.79 2.23 -18.13
CA LEU A 143 -3.63 1.79 -17.36
C LEU A 143 -2.78 0.82 -18.19
N ARG A 144 -1.48 1.11 -18.32
CA ARG A 144 -0.50 0.24 -18.96
C ARG A 144 0.33 -0.52 -17.94
N GLU A 145 0.87 0.18 -16.95
CA GLU A 145 1.73 -0.39 -15.92
C GLU A 145 1.61 0.36 -14.60
N ILE A 146 1.97 -0.33 -13.53
CA ILE A 146 2.13 0.25 -12.19
C ILE A 146 3.62 0.23 -11.88
N ARG A 147 4.20 1.39 -11.59
CA ARG A 147 5.61 1.55 -11.28
C ARG A 147 5.80 1.77 -9.79
N LEU A 148 6.73 1.01 -9.20
CA LEU A 148 7.24 1.26 -7.86
C LEU A 148 8.55 2.04 -7.97
N GLU A 149 8.58 3.24 -7.43
CA GLU A 149 9.80 3.99 -7.17
C GLU A 149 10.22 3.75 -5.73
N LEU A 150 11.46 3.32 -5.52
CA LEU A 150 11.99 2.97 -4.21
C LEU A 150 13.19 3.84 -3.88
N ALA A 151 13.14 4.53 -2.76
CA ALA A 151 14.25 5.27 -2.19
C ALA A 151 14.80 4.51 -0.97
N TYR A 152 16.11 4.30 -0.95
CA TYR A 152 16.81 3.64 0.16
C TYR A 152 18.21 4.20 0.35
N ILE A 153 18.75 4.01 1.56
CA ILE A 153 20.12 4.38 1.92
C ILE A 153 20.92 3.09 2.12
N PRO A 154 21.93 2.81 1.31
CA PRO A 154 22.85 1.70 1.55
C PRO A 154 23.88 2.08 2.62
N SER A 155 24.36 1.10 3.38
CA SER A 155 25.48 1.24 4.32
C SER A 155 26.36 -0.01 4.26
N PRO A 156 27.69 0.09 4.36
CA PRO A 156 28.57 -1.08 4.38
C PRO A 156 28.17 -2.04 5.52
N TYR A 157 28.11 -3.33 5.21
CA TYR A 157 27.90 -4.42 6.17
C TYR A 157 29.16 -5.30 6.21
N ARG A 158 29.65 -5.56 7.41
CA ARG A 158 30.78 -6.45 7.66
C ARG A 158 30.43 -7.40 8.78
N GLU A 159 30.63 -8.67 8.51
CA GLU A 159 30.53 -9.73 9.49
C GLU A 159 31.95 -10.24 9.76
N GLU A 160 32.33 -10.28 11.04
CA GLU A 160 33.68 -10.66 11.47
C GLU A 160 33.57 -11.86 12.40
N THR A 161 34.38 -12.89 12.15
CA THR A 161 34.45 -14.08 12.99
C THR A 161 35.65 -14.00 13.92
N VAL A 162 35.40 -14.07 15.23
CA VAL A 162 36.47 -14.11 16.24
C VAL A 162 36.52 -15.50 16.85
N ASN A 163 37.70 -16.11 16.82
CA ASN A 163 37.96 -17.41 17.45
C ASN A 163 38.62 -17.19 18.81
N PHE A 164 38.14 -17.90 19.83
CA PHE A 164 38.79 -17.94 21.15
C PHE A 164 39.17 -19.38 21.48
N ILE A 165 40.43 -19.58 21.86
CA ILE A 165 40.98 -20.90 22.19
C ILE A 165 40.65 -21.20 23.64
N VAL A 166 40.05 -22.37 23.90
CA VAL A 166 39.69 -22.82 25.26
C VAL A 166 40.15 -24.25 25.51
N SER A 167 40.40 -24.57 26.77
CA SER A 167 40.61 -25.92 27.28
C SER A 167 39.66 -26.19 28.45
N ILE A 168 39.24 -27.44 28.64
CA ILE A 168 38.39 -27.88 29.76
C ILE A 168 39.19 -28.90 30.58
N GLY A 169 39.49 -28.57 31.84
CA GLY A 169 40.30 -29.37 32.78
C GLY A 169 40.89 -28.48 33.89
N GLU A 170 41.43 -29.06 34.98
CA GLU A 170 42.05 -28.28 36.06
C GLU A 170 43.18 -27.41 35.49
N GLY A 171 42.97 -26.09 35.50
CA GLY A 171 43.97 -25.13 35.06
C GLY A 171 45.27 -25.33 35.84
N LYS A 172 46.41 -25.16 35.17
CA LYS A 172 47.68 -25.04 35.88
C LYS A 172 47.67 -23.87 36.85
#